data_AF-A0A376BTI6-F1
#
_entry.id   AF-A0A376BTI6-F1
#
_cell.length_a   1.000
_cell.length_b   1.000
_cell.length_c   1.000
_cell.angle_alpha   90.00
_cell.angle_beta   90.00
_cell.angle_gamma   90.00
#
_symmetry.space_group_name_H-M   'P 1'
#
loop_
_entity.id
_entity.type
_entity.pdbx_description
1 polymer ?
#
loop_
_entity_poly.entity_id
_entity_poly.type
_entity_poly.pdbx_seq_one_letter_code
_entity_poly.pdbx_strand_id
1 'polypeptide(L)'
;MVWAMTACATTENHSVTPIRQPEKPVAAELLLQHNRPAPPENGSPEQLLNHAVRYGAYCQKLANQVAGWQAWYQQGNPKHE
;
A
#
# COMPACT_ATOMS: atom_id res chain seq x y z
N MET A 1 -57.03 -17.15 -21.23
CA MET A 1 -57.37 -16.47 -19.97
C MET A 1 -56.54 -17.10 -18.86
N VAL A 2 -56.12 -16.31 -17.88
CA VAL A 2 -55.15 -16.58 -16.79
C VAL A 2 -53.70 -16.19 -17.11
N TRP A 3 -53.30 -15.09 -16.47
CA TRP A 3 -51.95 -14.54 -16.35
C TRP A 3 -51.07 -15.42 -15.46
N ALA A 4 -49.79 -15.55 -15.82
CA ALA A 4 -48.73 -15.87 -14.84
C ALA A 4 -47.95 -14.58 -14.57
N MET A 5 -48.20 -13.95 -13.43
CA MET A 5 -47.27 -12.99 -12.83
C MET A 5 -46.34 -13.78 -11.92
N THR A 6 -45.03 -13.76 -12.18
CA THR A 6 -44.04 -14.04 -11.14
C THR A 6 -42.73 -13.32 -11.41
N ALA A 7 -42.68 -12.13 -10.78
CA ALA A 7 -41.56 -11.41 -10.18
C ALA A 7 -40.20 -11.33 -10.92
N CYS A 8 -39.75 -10.09 -11.11
CA CYS A 8 -38.32 -9.76 -11.16
C CYS A 8 -37.60 -10.47 -10.01
N ALA A 9 -36.72 -11.41 -10.31
CA ALA A 9 -35.68 -11.79 -9.37
C ALA A 9 -34.83 -10.53 -9.17
N THR A 10 -34.96 -9.91 -8.01
CA THR A 10 -34.07 -8.85 -7.56
C THR A 10 -32.64 -9.33 -7.74
N THR A 11 -31.82 -8.58 -8.45
CA THR A 11 -30.37 -8.72 -8.32
C THR A 11 -30.08 -8.45 -6.86
N GLU A 12 -29.80 -9.50 -6.08
CA GLU A 12 -29.14 -9.33 -4.80
C GLU A 12 -27.85 -8.57 -5.09
N ASN A 13 -27.79 -7.35 -4.58
CA ASN A 13 -26.62 -6.51 -4.71
C ASN A 13 -25.51 -7.18 -3.89
N HIS A 14 -24.72 -8.06 -4.50
CA HIS A 14 -23.55 -8.72 -3.90
C HIS A 14 -22.46 -7.74 -3.46
N SER A 15 -22.70 -6.43 -3.57
CA SER A 15 -21.72 -5.38 -3.34
C SER A 15 -21.85 -4.70 -1.96
N VAL A 16 -22.54 -5.31 -0.99
CA VAL A 16 -22.46 -4.87 0.41
C VAL A 16 -21.60 -5.86 1.20
N THR A 17 -20.31 -5.89 0.89
CA THR A 17 -19.32 -6.25 1.91
C THR A 17 -19.13 -5.01 2.78
N PRO A 18 -19.31 -5.10 4.11
CA PRO A 18 -18.89 -4.02 5.00
C PRO A 18 -17.41 -3.76 4.72
N ILE A 19 -17.07 -2.55 4.28
CA ILE A 19 -15.67 -2.14 4.15
C ILE A 19 -15.13 -2.16 5.57
N ARG A 20 -14.34 -3.18 5.89
CA ARG A 20 -13.67 -3.33 7.18
C ARG A 20 -12.74 -2.12 7.30
N GLN A 21 -13.15 -1.12 8.07
CA GLN A 21 -12.29 0.02 8.39
C GLN A 21 -11.03 -0.54 9.08
N PRO A 22 -9.82 -0.09 8.73
CA PRO A 22 -8.63 -0.54 9.44
C PRO A 22 -8.73 -0.06 10.89
N GLU A 23 -8.95 -0.99 11.82
CA GLU A 23 -9.10 -0.70 13.27
C GLU A 23 -7.84 -0.13 13.91
N LYS A 24 -6.66 -0.22 13.26
CA LYS A 24 -5.38 0.13 13.87
C LYS A 24 -4.82 1.44 13.31
N PRO A 25 -4.43 2.39 14.18
CA PRO A 25 -3.79 3.63 13.72
C PRO A 25 -2.51 3.29 12.95
N VAL A 26 -2.35 3.92 11.79
CA VAL A 26 -1.15 3.82 10.97
C VAL A 26 -0.18 4.88 11.45
N ALA A 27 1.07 4.51 11.73
CA ALA A 27 2.10 5.48 12.10
C ALA A 27 2.37 6.44 10.93
N ALA A 28 2.50 7.74 11.21
CA ALA A 28 2.69 8.77 10.20
C ALA A 28 3.91 8.51 9.29
N GLU A 29 4.95 7.88 9.85
CA GLU A 29 6.18 7.49 9.15
C GLU A 29 5.92 6.51 7.99
N LEU A 30 4.88 5.67 8.09
CA LEU A 30 4.49 4.73 7.04
C LEU A 30 3.80 5.39 5.85
N LEU A 31 3.30 6.61 6.06
CA LEU A 31 2.61 7.42 5.05
C LEU A 31 3.54 8.47 4.41
N LEU A 32 4.79 8.57 4.88
CA LEU A 32 5.76 9.52 4.33
C LEU A 32 6.10 9.19 2.88
N GLN A 33 5.99 10.19 2.01
CA GLN A 33 6.51 10.08 0.65
C GLN A 33 8.01 10.35 0.67
N HIS A 34 8.80 9.34 0.32
CA HIS A 34 10.23 9.51 0.08
C HIS A 34 10.44 9.92 -1.37
N ASN A 35 11.11 11.06 -1.59
CA ASN A 35 11.42 11.51 -2.95
C ASN A 35 12.63 10.75 -3.50
N ARG A 36 12.50 10.21 -4.72
CA ARG A 36 13.58 9.57 -5.44
C ARG A 36 14.64 10.61 -5.81
N PRO A 37 15.94 10.37 -5.52
CA PRO A 37 17.00 11.25 -5.99
C PRO A 37 16.98 11.39 -7.52
N ALA A 38 17.16 12.62 -8.00
CA ALA A 38 17.30 12.90 -9.43
C ALA A 38 18.50 12.11 -10.02
N PRO A 39 18.43 11.73 -11.31
CA PRO A 39 19.57 11.10 -11.98
C PRO A 39 20.80 12.02 -11.93
N PRO A 40 22.02 11.47 -11.98
CA PRO A 40 23.23 12.27 -12.06
C PRO A 40 23.22 13.08 -13.37
N GLU A 41 23.80 14.29 -13.33
CA GLU A 41 23.82 15.21 -14.47
C GLU A 41 24.71 14.67 -15.60
N ASN A 42 25.75 13.92 -15.25
CA ASN A 42 26.65 13.25 -16.18
C ASN A 42 27.19 11.92 -15.60
N GLY A 43 27.97 11.21 -16.42
CA GLY A 43 28.57 9.93 -16.06
C GLY A 43 29.94 10.01 -15.39
N SER A 44 30.35 11.16 -14.83
CA SER A 44 31.64 11.25 -14.15
C SER A 44 31.69 10.31 -12.94
N PRO A 45 32.84 9.69 -12.64
CA PRO A 45 32.96 8.75 -11.52
C PRO A 45 32.51 9.35 -10.18
N GLU A 46 32.85 10.62 -9.94
CA GLU A 46 32.45 11.32 -8.71
C GLU A 46 30.92 11.50 -8.61
N GLN A 47 30.25 11.93 -9.68
CA GLN A 47 28.80 12.09 -9.67
C GLN A 47 28.09 10.75 -9.51
N LEU A 48 28.57 9.71 -10.19
CA LEU A 48 28.01 8.36 -10.06
C LEU A 48 28.15 7.84 -8.62
N LEU A 49 29.30 8.03 -7.98
CA LEU A 49 29.53 7.60 -6.60
C LEU A 49 28.63 8.36 -5.61
N ASN A 50 28.55 9.68 -5.73
CA ASN A 50 27.66 10.49 -4.90
C ASN A 50 26.18 10.12 -5.09
N HIS A 51 25.76 9.88 -6.34
CA HIS A 51 24.40 9.43 -6.63
C HIS A 51 24.13 8.05 -6.02
N ALA A 52 25.06 7.10 -6.12
CA ALA A 52 24.90 5.76 -5.54
C ALA A 52 24.66 5.79 -4.02
N VAL A 53 25.40 6.62 -3.28
CA VAL A 53 25.20 6.81 -1.83
C VAL A 53 23.80 7.37 -1.54
N ARG A 54 23.39 8.43 -2.25
CA ARG A 54 22.07 9.07 -2.06
C ARG A 54 20.92 8.12 -2.43
N TYR A 55 21.07 7.38 -3.53
CA TYR A 55 20.07 6.44 -4.00
C TYR A 55 19.97 5.22 -3.07
N GLY A 56 21.08 4.69 -2.57
CA GLY A 56 21.08 3.64 -1.56
C GLY A 56 20.36 4.06 -0.28
N ALA A 57 20.61 5.28 0.22
CA ALA A 57 19.89 5.81 1.37
C ALA A 57 18.37 5.95 1.13
N TYR A 58 17.97 6.31 -0.10
CA TYR A 58 16.57 6.32 -0.51
C TYR A 58 15.95 4.92 -0.50
N CYS A 59 16.64 3.92 -1.06
CA CYS A 59 16.20 2.52 -1.02
C CYS A 59 16.05 2.00 0.41
N GLN A 60 16.97 2.35 1.32
CA GLN A 60 16.87 1.95 2.73
C GLN A 60 15.61 2.51 3.40
N LYS A 61 15.26 3.78 3.12
CA LYS A 61 14.03 4.38 3.64
C LYS A 61 12.78 3.62 3.17
N LEU A 62 12.72 3.28 1.88
CA LEU A 62 11.63 2.46 1.34
C LEU A 62 11.58 1.07 1.97
N ALA A 63 12.72 0.40 2.13
CA ALA A 63 12.79 -0.92 2.75
C ALA A 63 12.27 -0.90 4.20
N ASN A 64 12.65 0.11 4.97
CA ASN A 64 12.15 0.32 6.33
C ASN A 64 10.64 0.56 6.34
N GLN A 65 10.12 1.38 5.41
CA GLN A 65 8.69 1.65 5.29
C GLN A 65 7.90 0.38 4.93
N VAL A 66 8.40 -0.45 4.01
CA VAL A 66 7.79 -1.75 3.66
C VAL A 66 7.79 -2.69 4.86
N ALA A 67 8.91 -2.81 5.58
CA ALA A 67 8.98 -3.62 6.79
C ALA A 67 7.99 -3.15 7.86
N GLY A 68 7.83 -1.83 8.02
CA GLY A 68 6.84 -1.24 8.92
C GLY A 68 5.40 -1.56 8.52
N TRP A 69 5.07 -1.53 7.23
CA TRP A 69 3.76 -1.95 6.72
C TRP A 69 3.48 -3.43 6.97
N GLN A 70 4.48 -4.28 6.75
CA GLN A 70 4.39 -5.72 7.04
C GLN A 70 4.13 -5.95 8.53
N ALA A 71 4.89 -5.29 9.41
CA ALA A 71 4.73 -5.39 10.86
C ALA A 71 3.34 -4.91 11.31
N TRP A 72 2.87 -3.77 10.80
CA TRP A 72 1.52 -3.27 11.08
C TRP A 72 0.44 -4.27 10.67
N TYR A 73 0.58 -4.88 9.48
CA TYR A 73 -0.36 -5.90 9.00
C TYR A 73 -0.35 -7.15 9.88
N GLN A 74 0.82 -7.65 10.27
CA GLN A 74 0.93 -8.84 11.13
C GLN A 74 0.34 -8.60 12.53
N GLN A 75 0.55 -7.42 13.11
CA GLN A 75 -0.10 -7.05 14.36
C GLN A 75 -1.63 -7.09 14.23
N GLY A 76 -2.19 -6.77 13.06
CA GLY A 76 -3.63 -6.81 12.78
C GLY A 76 -4.21 -8.19 12.49
N ASN A 77 -3.39 -9.24 12.40
CA ASN A 77 -3.84 -10.57 12.01
C ASN A 77 -4.19 -11.43 13.25
N PRO A 78 -5.47 -11.79 13.47
CA PRO A 78 -5.91 -12.53 14.66
C PRO A 78 -5.44 -14.00 14.72
N LYS A 79 -4.70 -14.49 13.71
CA LYS A 79 -4.16 -15.86 13.69
C LYS A 79 -2.88 -16.06 14.53
N HIS A 80 -2.42 -15.03 15.24
CA HIS A 80 -1.21 -15.04 16.07
C HIS A 80 -1.48 -14.69 17.55
N GLU A 81 -2.72 -14.80 18.00
CA GLU A 81 -3.11 -14.72 19.44
C GLU A 81 -3.42 -16.10 20.00
#